data_AF-A0A2H3AS75-F1
#
_entry.id   AF-A0A2H3AS75-F1
#
_cell.length_a   1.000
_cell.length_b   1.000
_cell.length_c   1.000
_cell.angle_alpha   90.00
_cell.angle_beta   90.00
_cell.angle_gamma   90.00
#
_symmetry.space_group_name_H-M   'P 1'
#
loop_
_entity.id
_entity.type
_entity.pdbx_description
1 polymer ?
#
loop_
_entity_poly.entity_id
_entity_poly.type
_entity_poly.pdbx_seq_one_letter_code
_entity_poly.pdbx_strand_id
1 'polypeptide(L)'
;MLQPPKPFKRHHDNIERFLGDCIIYFEAFASYFQLSSQMVPFAASLFKDAAKDWWIYPTWMEFVNMLTSQFRDPAIKEVQEKKMFDLQMGNSTATAYFQKLEKEAKLTGRHHDERE
;
A
#
# COMPACT_ATOMS: atom_id res chain seq x y z
N MET A 1 -4.36 1.20 -22.48
CA MET A 1 -3.07 1.48 -21.80
C MET A 1 -3.32 1.57 -20.32
N LEU A 2 -2.42 1.04 -19.49
CA LEU A 2 -2.53 1.14 -18.02
C LEU A 2 -2.43 2.61 -17.60
N GLN A 3 -3.32 3.04 -16.71
CA GLN A 3 -3.32 4.42 -16.19
C GLN A 3 -2.27 4.56 -15.07
N PRO A 4 -1.66 5.76 -14.91
CA PRO A 4 -0.80 6.04 -13.77
C PRO A 4 -1.54 5.89 -12.43
N PRO A 5 -0.82 5.57 -11.33
CA PRO A 5 -1.40 5.57 -9.99
C PRO A 5 -2.01 6.93 -9.64
N LYS A 6 -3.06 6.91 -8.82
CA LYS A 6 -3.72 8.15 -8.38
C LYS A 6 -2.77 8.98 -7.49
N PRO A 7 -2.85 10.32 -7.54
CA PRO A 7 -2.09 11.18 -6.63
C PRO A 7 -2.39 10.85 -5.16
N PHE A 8 -1.35 10.76 -4.35
CA PHE A 8 -1.44 10.41 -2.94
C PHE A 8 -1.83 11.62 -2.08
N LYS A 9 -2.98 11.53 -1.40
CA LYS A 9 -3.60 12.56 -0.56
C LYS A 9 -3.27 12.41 0.93
N ARG A 10 -2.10 11.86 1.27
CA ARG A 10 -1.61 11.70 2.65
C ARG A 10 -2.63 10.97 3.54
N HIS A 11 -3.18 11.65 4.55
CA HIS A 11 -3.94 11.06 5.66
C HIS A 11 -5.21 10.29 5.25
N HIS A 12 -5.70 10.49 4.03
CA HIS A 12 -6.89 9.79 3.54
C HIS A 12 -6.57 8.56 2.70
N ASP A 13 -5.32 8.41 2.25
CA ASP A 13 -4.94 7.36 1.32
C ASP A 13 -4.10 6.29 2.03
N ASN A 14 -4.38 5.02 1.73
CA ASN A 14 -3.58 3.91 2.25
C ASN A 14 -2.24 3.85 1.51
N ILE A 15 -1.14 4.08 2.24
CA ILE A 15 0.21 4.10 1.67
C ILE A 15 0.62 2.76 1.05
N GLU A 16 0.21 1.63 1.65
CA GLU A 16 0.54 0.29 1.14
C GLU A 16 -0.15 0.06 -0.22
N ARG A 17 -1.39 0.54 -0.36
CA ARG A 17 -2.12 0.46 -1.63
C ARG A 17 -1.48 1.32 -2.71
N PHE A 18 -1.11 2.56 -2.37
CA PHE A 18 -0.41 3.46 -3.28
C PHE A 18 0.91 2.87 -3.79
N LEU A 19 1.73 2.32 -2.88
CA LEU A 19 3.00 1.68 -3.25
C LEU A 19 2.78 0.44 -4.13
N GLY A 20 1.74 -0.36 -3.84
CA GLY A 20 1.34 -1.48 -4.68
C GLY A 20 0.95 -1.05 -6.10
N ASP A 21 0.14 -0.01 -6.23
CA ASP A 21 -0.26 0.54 -7.54
C ASP A 21 0.98 1.05 -8.33
N CYS A 22 1.95 1.68 -7.64
CA CYS A 22 3.22 2.09 -8.25
C CYS A 22 4.05 0.90 -8.76
N ILE A 23 4.17 -0.19 -7.98
CA ILE A 23 4.92 -1.38 -8.39
C ILE A 23 4.29 -2.00 -9.65
N ILE A 24 2.97 -2.19 -9.66
CA ILE A 24 2.26 -2.73 -10.82
C ILE A 24 2.51 -1.86 -12.06
N TYR A 25 2.50 -0.53 -11.90
CA TYR A 25 2.81 0.39 -12.99
C TYR A 25 4.25 0.24 -13.47
N PHE A 26 5.24 0.19 -12.57
CA PHE A 26 6.64 0.02 -12.94
C PHE A 26 6.90 -1.31 -13.65
N GLU A 27 6.27 -2.40 -13.22
CA GLU A 27 6.37 -3.70 -13.88
C GLU A 27 5.79 -3.66 -15.30
N ALA A 28 4.61 -3.04 -15.47
CA ALA A 28 3.98 -2.88 -16.78
C ALA A 28 4.84 -2.02 -17.75
N PHE A 29 5.65 -1.11 -17.20
CA PHE A 29 6.52 -0.20 -17.94
C PHE A 29 8.00 -0.44 -17.62
N ALA A 30 8.40 -1.70 -17.41
CA ALA A 30 9.73 -2.06 -16.90
C ALA A 30 10.90 -1.58 -17.76
N SER A 31 10.69 -1.26 -19.06
CA SER A 31 11.71 -0.64 -19.90
C SER A 31 12.07 0.78 -19.48
N TYR A 32 11.17 1.49 -18.79
CA TYR A 32 11.34 2.88 -18.36
C TYR A 32 11.70 3.01 -16.87
N PHE A 33 11.35 2.00 -16.07
CA PHE A 33 11.54 1.99 -14.62
C PHE A 33 12.46 0.84 -14.22
N GLN A 34 13.71 0.92 -14.65
CA GLN A 34 14.75 -0.06 -14.32
C GLN A 34 15.56 0.37 -13.10
N LEU A 35 15.67 1.67 -12.88
CA LEU A 35 16.52 2.26 -11.85
C LEU A 35 15.69 2.99 -10.79
N SER A 36 16.20 3.00 -9.56
CA SER A 36 15.60 3.77 -8.46
C SER A 36 15.53 5.28 -8.77
N SER A 37 16.49 5.80 -9.54
CA SER A 37 16.50 7.19 -10.02
C SER A 37 15.33 7.53 -10.97
N GLN A 38 14.64 6.53 -11.52
CA GLN A 38 13.43 6.72 -12.32
C GLN A 38 12.18 6.51 -11.47
N MET A 39 12.17 5.48 -10.62
CA MET A 39 11.03 5.11 -9.78
C MET A 39 10.72 6.16 -8.70
N VAL A 40 11.76 6.61 -7.97
CA VAL A 40 11.59 7.50 -6.81
C VAL A 40 11.02 8.87 -7.23
N PRO A 41 11.57 9.59 -8.23
CA PRO A 41 11.01 10.87 -8.65
C PRO A 41 9.59 10.74 -9.21
N PHE A 42 9.29 9.66 -9.93
CA PHE A 42 7.95 9.41 -10.42
C PHE A 42 6.95 9.27 -9.27
N ALA A 43 7.20 8.36 -8.32
CA ALA A 43 6.30 8.16 -7.19
C ALA A 43 6.19 9.43 -6.33
N ALA A 44 7.30 10.14 -6.11
CA ALA A 44 7.32 11.41 -5.40
C ALA A 44 6.47 12.50 -6.09
N SER A 45 6.44 12.54 -7.44
CA SER A 45 5.63 13.50 -8.19
C SER A 45 4.12 13.33 -7.98
N LEU A 46 3.68 12.17 -7.48
CA LEU A 46 2.27 11.89 -7.18
C LEU A 46 1.84 12.46 -5.82
N PHE A 47 2.76 13.05 -5.04
CA PHE A 47 2.42 13.75 -3.80
C PHE A 47 2.08 15.21 -4.13
N LYS A 48 0.87 15.65 -3.74
CA LYS A 48 0.36 17.01 -4.06
C LYS A 48 1.24 18.17 -3.58
N ASP A 49 2.02 17.97 -2.52
CA ASP A 49 2.86 19.00 -1.90
C ASP A 49 4.36 18.70 -2.06
N ALA A 50 4.77 18.14 -3.20
CA ALA A 50 6.12 17.60 -3.45
C ALA A 50 7.25 18.65 -3.56
N ALA A 51 7.31 19.61 -2.62
CA ALA A 51 8.44 20.50 -2.43
C ALA A 51 9.47 19.97 -1.40
N LYS A 52 9.41 18.67 -1.04
CA LYS A 52 10.36 18.05 -0.11
C LYS A 52 11.49 17.39 -0.90
N ASP A 53 12.72 17.48 -0.40
CA ASP A 53 13.95 16.94 -0.99
C ASP A 53 13.96 15.40 -1.04
N TRP A 54 13.15 14.81 -1.93
CA TRP A 54 13.06 13.35 -2.10
C TRP A 54 14.30 12.73 -2.74
N TRP A 55 15.20 13.56 -3.27
CA TRP A 55 16.48 13.15 -3.85
C TRP A 55 17.48 12.59 -2.83
N ILE A 56 17.17 12.70 -1.52
CA ILE A 56 18.00 12.16 -0.43
C ILE A 56 17.90 10.62 -0.35
N TYR A 57 16.94 9.98 -1.01
CA TYR A 57 16.73 8.53 -0.98
C TYR A 57 17.34 7.86 -2.23
N PRO A 58 18.53 7.24 -2.15
CA PRO A 58 19.22 6.71 -3.32
C PRO A 58 18.57 5.44 -3.88
N THR A 59 17.80 4.69 -3.08
CA THR A 59 17.11 3.48 -3.53
C THR A 59 15.59 3.53 -3.36
N TRP A 60 14.88 2.79 -4.21
CA TRP A 60 13.44 2.56 -4.09
C TRP A 60 13.06 1.99 -2.72
N MET A 61 13.87 1.08 -2.19
CA MET A 61 13.62 0.44 -0.90
C MET A 61 13.70 1.43 0.28
N GLU A 62 14.69 2.32 0.29
CA GLU A 62 14.79 3.36 1.34
C GLU A 62 13.62 4.34 1.27
N PHE A 63 13.19 4.70 0.06
CA PHE A 63 12.03 5.55 -0.15
C PHE A 63 10.73 4.88 0.37
N VAL A 64 10.52 3.60 0.07
CA VAL A 64 9.39 2.81 0.59
C VAL A 64 9.41 2.76 2.12
N ASN A 65 10.56 2.47 2.73
CA ASN A 65 10.70 2.41 4.19
C ASN A 65 10.38 3.75 4.85
N MET A 66 10.80 4.86 4.24
CA MET A 66 10.46 6.19 4.74
C MET A 66 8.97 6.48 4.61
N LEU A 67 8.34 6.17 3.48
CA LEU A 67 6.91 6.45 3.27
C LEU A 67 6.04 5.62 4.20
N THR A 68 6.36 4.34 4.35
CA THR A 68 5.68 3.45 5.30
C THR A 68 5.88 3.94 6.73
N SER A 69 7.06 4.42 7.12
CA SER A 69 7.26 5.01 8.45
C SER A 69 6.42 6.28 8.68
N GLN A 70 6.33 7.17 7.69
CA GLN A 70 5.64 8.47 7.85
C GLN A 70 4.11 8.40 7.72
N PHE A 71 3.58 7.53 6.87
CA PHE A 71 2.17 7.55 6.47
C PHE A 71 1.40 6.29 6.81
N ARG A 72 2.06 5.25 7.34
CA ARG A 72 1.34 4.06 7.80
C ARG A 72 0.53 4.43 9.03
N ASP A 73 -0.77 4.14 8.97
CA ASP A 73 -1.64 4.22 10.12
C ASP A 73 -1.37 2.99 11.03
N PRO A 74 -0.85 3.18 12.26
CA PRO A 74 -0.61 2.09 13.19
C PRO A 74 -1.92 1.36 13.57
N ALA A 75 -3.04 2.07 13.61
CA ALA A 75 -4.32 1.53 14.03
C ALA A 75 -4.89 0.55 13.00
N ILE A 76 -4.65 0.73 11.70
CA ILE A 76 -5.12 -0.20 10.67
C ILE A 76 -4.46 -1.57 10.85
N LYS A 77 -3.13 -1.59 11.06
CA LYS A 77 -2.39 -2.83 11.24
C LYS A 77 -2.70 -3.48 12.59
N GLU A 78 -2.74 -2.71 13.67
CA GLU A 78 -3.04 -3.23 15.01
C GLU A 78 -4.47 -3.76 15.12
N VAL A 79 -5.47 -3.10 14.52
CA VAL A 79 -6.85 -3.61 14.48
C VAL A 79 -6.94 -4.88 13.64
N GLN A 80 -6.25 -4.96 12.51
CA GLN A 80 -6.22 -6.17 11.69
C GLN A 80 -5.49 -7.32 12.38
N GLU A 81 -4.32 -7.07 12.96
CA GLU A 81 -3.51 -8.05 13.68
C GLU A 81 -4.24 -8.54 14.94
N LYS A 82 -4.85 -7.63 15.70
CA LYS A 82 -5.71 -7.97 16.83
C LYS A 82 -6.94 -8.77 16.40
N LYS A 83 -7.63 -8.38 15.32
CA LYS A 83 -8.76 -9.16 14.78
C LYS A 83 -8.33 -10.56 14.33
N MET A 84 -7.15 -10.69 13.71
CA MET A 84 -6.59 -11.99 13.34
C MET A 84 -6.22 -12.84 14.56
N PHE A 85 -5.73 -12.21 15.63
CA PHE A 85 -5.39 -12.91 16.87
C PHE A 85 -6.63 -13.32 17.67
N ASP A 86 -7.66 -12.47 17.71
CA ASP A 86 -8.96 -12.73 18.35
C ASP A 86 -9.76 -13.81 17.59
N LEU A 87 -9.49 -14.00 16.29
CA LEU A 87 -9.98 -15.14 15.52
C LEU A 87 -9.29 -16.42 16.00
N GLN A 88 -9.86 -17.07 17.01
CA GLN A 88 -9.46 -18.42 17.42
C GLN A 88 -10.09 -19.47 16.49
N MET A 89 -9.33 -20.52 16.14
CA MET A 89 -9.83 -21.61 15.26
C MET A 89 -11.05 -22.34 15.84
N GLY A 90 -11.21 -22.35 17.18
CA GLY A 90 -12.29 -23.06 17.87
C GLY A 90 -12.39 -24.53 17.42
N ASN A 91 -13.61 -25.08 17.37
CA ASN A 91 -13.87 -26.44 16.86
C ASN A 91 -13.99 -26.52 15.32
N SER A 92 -13.57 -25.47 14.59
CA SER A 92 -13.73 -25.45 13.14
C SER A 92 -12.59 -26.18 12.43
N THR A 93 -12.87 -26.70 11.23
CA THR A 93 -11.83 -27.26 10.37
C THR A 93 -10.88 -26.16 9.89
N ALA A 94 -9.61 -26.48 9.72
CA ALA A 94 -8.59 -25.52 9.28
C ALA A 94 -9.01 -24.75 8.02
N THR A 95 -9.67 -25.41 7.07
CA THR A 95 -10.17 -24.80 5.83
C THR A 95 -11.21 -23.71 6.09
N ALA A 96 -12.13 -23.92 7.03
CA ALA A 96 -13.16 -22.95 7.39
C ALA A 96 -12.55 -21.72 8.08
N TYR A 97 -11.51 -21.94 8.89
CA TYR A 97 -10.74 -20.87 9.52
C TYR A 97 -10.03 -19.99 8.49
N PHE A 98 -9.31 -20.59 7.54
CA PHE A 98 -8.63 -19.84 6.47
C PHE A 98 -9.59 -19.07 5.56
N GLN A 99 -10.77 -19.64 5.26
CA GLN A 99 -11.81 -18.93 4.51
C GLN A 99 -12.36 -17.72 5.26
N LYS A 100 -12.45 -17.80 6.60
CA LYS A 100 -12.90 -16.70 7.46
C LYS A 100 -11.87 -15.58 7.49
N LEU A 101 -10.58 -15.93 7.61
CA LEU A 101 -9.47 -14.99 7.48
C LEU A 101 -9.44 -14.30 6.11
N GLU A 102 -9.64 -15.06 5.03
CA GLU A 102 -9.67 -14.52 3.67
C GLU A 102 -10.83 -13.54 3.46
N LYS A 103 -12.02 -13.84 4.02
CA LYS A 103 -13.17 -12.93 3.98
C LYS A 103 -12.91 -11.63 4.74
N GLU A 104 -12.37 -11.69 5.94
CA GLU A 104 -12.04 -10.50 6.75
C GLU A 104 -10.98 -9.62 6.05
N ALA A 105 -9.94 -10.24 5.46
CA ALA A 105 -8.94 -9.52 4.69
C ALA A 105 -9.55 -8.81 3.47
N LYS A 106 -10.49 -9.44 2.76
CA LYS A 106 -11.18 -8.86 1.61
C LYS A 106 -12.19 -7.77 1.98
N LEU A 107 -12.92 -7.92 3.08
CA LEU A 107 -13.92 -6.93 3.54
C LEU A 107 -13.26 -5.59 3.85
N THR A 108 -12.05 -5.64 4.43
CA THR A 108 -11.29 -4.45 4.82
C THR A 108 -10.70 -3.71 3.61
N GLY A 109 -10.58 -4.37 2.45
CA GLY A 109 -10.22 -3.73 1.18
C GLY A 109 -11.39 -3.03 0.46
N ARG A 110 -12.65 -3.29 0.85
CA ARG A 110 -13.86 -2.75 0.19
C ARG A 110 -14.43 -1.48 0.81
N HIS A 111 -14.00 -1.08 1.99
CA HIS A 111 -14.45 0.17 2.62
C HIS A 111 -14.05 1.46 1.85
N HIS A 112 -13.38 1.35 0.69
CA HIS A 112 -12.99 2.48 -0.13
C HIS A 112 -13.78 2.64 -1.45
N ASP A 113 -14.67 1.71 -1.83
CA ASP A 113 -15.38 1.78 -3.13
C ASP A 113 -16.83 2.29 -3.02
N GLU A 114 -17.27 2.74 -1.85
CA GLU A 114 -18.58 3.39 -1.65
C GLU A 114 -18.41 4.84 -1.20
N ARG A 115 -17.90 5.69 -2.10
CA ARG A 115 -18.36 7.08 -2.20
C ARG A 115 -18.04 7.60 -3.59
N GLU A 116 -19.13 7.81 -4.34
CA GLU A 116 -19.22 8.41 -5.68
C GLU A 116 -18.30 9.61 -5.92
#